data_AF-A0A929VES7-F1
#
_entry.id   AF-A0A929VES7-F1
#
_cell.length_a   1.000
_cell.length_b   1.000
_cell.length_c   1.000
_cell.angle_alpha   90.00
_cell.angle_beta   90.00
_cell.angle_gamma   90.00
#
_symmetry.space_group_name_H-M   'P 1'
#
loop_
_entity.id
_entity.type
_entity.pdbx_description
1 polymer ?
#
loop_
_entity_poly.entity_id
_entity_poly.type
_entity_poly.pdbx_seq_one_letter_code
_entity_poly.pdbx_strand_id
1 'polypeptide(L)'
;MANRLNPNIIKHLETKLGKTAAQIRPRISEIRRRNSALTLNAAAQVYAEKNGTSVLTKLNPEDRQSLGIYQQVKSVTNNVNYNKSHINKSITISADRISNLIAGHHNTGNIIVKNDLESALMSLADEVKKSLEINDDDKNEIIAEVGTILS
;
A
#
# COMPACT_ATOMS: atom_id res chain seq x y z
N MET A 1 -6.08 17.69 16.87
CA MET A 1 -4.77 17.16 16.42
C MET A 1 -3.83 17.03 17.62
N ALA A 2 -3.51 15.80 18.05
CA ALA A 2 -2.69 15.56 19.23
C ALA A 2 -1.22 16.00 19.00
N ASN A 3 -0.93 17.25 19.36
CA ASN A 3 0.37 17.88 19.13
C ASN A 3 1.47 17.43 20.11
N ARG A 4 1.14 16.52 21.04
CA ARG A 4 2.02 16.06 22.12
C ARG A 4 2.21 14.56 22.03
N LEU A 5 3.47 14.13 22.08
CA LEU A 5 3.86 12.73 22.11
C LEU A 5 3.40 12.10 23.43
N ASN A 6 2.75 10.95 23.35
CA ASN A 6 2.23 10.24 24.53
C ASN A 6 3.38 9.91 25.51
N PRO A 7 3.32 10.34 26.79
CA PRO A 7 4.35 10.04 27.79
C PRO A 7 4.61 8.55 27.98
N ASN A 8 3.58 7.71 27.84
CA ASN A 8 3.71 6.25 27.99
C ASN A 8 4.51 5.61 26.85
N ILE A 9 4.47 6.20 25.66
CA ILE A 9 5.29 5.77 24.51
C ILE A 9 6.75 6.12 24.76
N ILE A 10 7.04 7.34 25.22
CA ILE A 10 8.41 7.76 25.57
C ILE A 10 8.99 6.85 26.65
N LYS A 11 8.27 6.66 27.76
CA LYS A 11 8.76 5.83 28.88
C LYS A 11 9.07 4.40 28.41
N HIS A 12 8.21 3.82 27.56
CA HIS A 12 8.45 2.50 27.01
C HIS A 12 9.72 2.44 26.14
N LEU A 13 9.94 3.46 25.30
CA LEU A 13 11.12 3.55 24.45
C LEU A 13 12.40 3.79 25.27
N GLU A 14 12.34 4.59 26.33
CA GLU A 14 13.48 4.79 27.24
C GLU A 14 13.89 3.46 27.89
N THR A 15 12.92 2.71 28.42
CA THR A 15 13.17 1.39 29.03
C THR A 15 13.70 0.37 28.02
N LYS A 16 13.13 0.31 26.81
CA LYS A 16 13.51 -0.69 25.81
C LYS A 16 14.82 -0.38 25.10
N LEU A 17 15.14 0.89 24.90
CA LEU A 17 16.30 1.32 24.12
C LEU A 17 17.47 1.80 24.96
N GLY A 18 17.29 1.98 26.28
CA GLY A 18 18.31 2.53 27.18
C GLY A 18 18.72 3.97 26.82
N LYS A 19 17.84 4.72 26.14
CA LYS A 19 18.06 6.09 25.68
C LYS A 19 17.18 7.05 26.48
N THR A 20 17.60 8.31 26.59
CA THR A 20 16.78 9.33 27.26
C THR A 20 15.73 9.91 26.33
N ALA A 21 14.64 10.45 26.89
CA ALA A 21 13.61 11.15 26.14
C ALA A 21 14.17 12.30 25.28
N ALA A 22 15.21 12.99 25.78
CA ALA A 22 15.90 14.04 25.04
C ALA A 22 16.60 13.54 23.78
N GLN A 23 17.08 12.29 23.77
CA GLN A 23 17.68 11.66 22.59
C GLN A 23 16.62 11.09 21.63
N ILE A 24 15.48 10.64 22.16
CA ILE A 24 14.42 9.99 21.37
C ILE A 24 13.52 11.02 20.66
N ARG A 25 13.10 12.10 21.35
CA ARG A 25 12.13 13.09 20.83
C ARG A 25 12.57 13.78 19.52
N PRO A 26 13.84 14.19 19.35
CA PRO A 26 14.30 14.80 18.10
C PRO A 26 14.18 13.83 16.92
N ARG A 27 14.51 12.54 17.13
CA ARG A 27 14.45 11.50 16.09
C ARG A 27 13.03 11.21 15.65
N ILE A 28 12.08 11.14 16.59
CA ILE A 28 10.66 10.98 16.28
C ILE A 28 10.15 12.19 15.49
N SER A 29 10.54 13.40 15.91
CA SER A 29 10.14 14.64 15.23
C SER A 29 10.71 14.72 13.81
N GLU A 30 11.95 14.27 13.60
CA GLU A 30 12.59 14.16 12.30
C GLU A 30 11.83 13.20 11.37
N ILE A 31 11.42 12.03 11.89
CA ILE A 31 10.59 11.07 11.14
C ILE A 31 9.24 11.69 10.76
N ARG A 32 8.58 12.39 11.68
CA ARG A 32 7.31 13.09 11.39
C ARG A 32 7.49 14.18 10.33
N ARG A 33 8.56 14.98 10.40
CA ARG A 33 8.82 16.05 9.42
C ARG A 33 9.01 15.50 8.01
N ARG A 34 9.63 14.32 7.87
CA ARG A 34 9.81 13.63 6.59
C ARG A 34 8.52 12.99 6.07
N ASN A 35 7.51 12.83 6.91
CA ASN A 35 6.29 12.08 6.61
C ASN A 35 5.08 12.83 7.18
N SER A 36 4.57 13.80 6.43
CA SER A 36 3.46 14.68 6.85
C SER A 36 2.17 13.95 7.20
N ALA A 37 1.97 12.74 6.65
CA ALA A 37 0.83 11.88 6.95
C ALA A 37 0.90 11.24 8.36
N LEU A 38 2.06 11.26 9.03
CA LEU A 38 2.25 10.67 10.35
C LEU A 38 1.86 11.62 11.48
N THR A 39 1.06 11.12 12.43
CA THR A 39 0.98 11.73 13.76
C THR A 39 2.30 11.54 14.51
N LEU A 40 2.51 12.33 15.56
CA LEU A 40 3.74 12.26 16.35
C LEU A 40 3.91 10.90 17.06
N ASN A 41 2.82 10.27 17.49
CA ASN A 41 2.84 8.93 18.08
C ASN A 41 3.05 7.84 17.02
N ALA A 42 2.44 7.96 15.84
CA ALA A 42 2.68 7.04 14.72
C ALA A 42 4.15 7.08 14.26
N ALA A 43 4.76 8.28 14.21
CA ALA A 43 6.19 8.43 13.97
C ALA A 43 7.05 7.75 15.05
N ALA A 44 6.56 7.65 16.29
CA ALA A 44 7.23 6.91 17.36
C ALA A 44 7.22 5.41 17.13
N GLN A 45 6.16 4.86 16.52
CA GLN A 45 6.12 3.46 16.08
C GLN A 45 7.16 3.18 14.99
N VAL A 46 7.27 4.05 13.99
CA VAL A 46 8.31 3.93 12.94
C VAL A 46 9.72 3.99 13.54
N TYR A 47 9.93 4.84 14.56
CA TYR A 47 11.19 4.87 15.30
C TYR A 47 11.42 3.58 16.08
N ALA A 48 10.39 3.06 16.76
CA ALA A 48 10.43 1.82 17.52
C ALA A 48 10.85 0.63 16.64
N GLU A 49 10.19 0.48 15.47
CA GLU A 49 10.46 -0.60 14.52
C GLU A 49 11.90 -0.57 14.02
N LYS A 50 12.43 0.61 13.69
CA LYS A 50 13.84 0.78 13.28
C LYS A 50 14.85 0.35 14.35
N ASN A 51 14.44 0.30 15.62
CA ASN A 51 15.28 -0.13 16.73
C ASN A 51 14.87 -1.51 17.28
N GLY A 52 14.09 -2.30 16.53
CA GLY A 52 13.73 -3.68 16.90
C GLY A 52 12.70 -3.78 18.04
N THR A 53 11.90 -2.73 18.28
CA THR A 53 10.83 -2.73 19.29
C THR A 53 9.51 -2.22 18.70
N SER A 54 8.44 -2.19 19.50
CA SER A 54 7.12 -1.76 19.06
C SER A 54 6.34 -1.07 20.16
N VAL A 55 5.62 -0.01 19.79
CA VAL A 55 4.67 0.74 20.62
C VAL A 55 3.25 0.69 20.04
N LEU A 56 2.97 -0.20 19.08
CA LEU A 56 1.70 -0.32 18.36
C LEU A 56 0.50 -0.46 19.31
N THR A 57 0.66 -1.22 20.39
CA THR A 57 -0.37 -1.43 21.42
C THR A 57 -0.70 -0.16 22.21
N LYS A 58 0.17 0.86 22.17
CA LYS A 58 0.04 2.14 22.88
C LYS A 58 -0.49 3.26 21.97
N LEU A 59 -0.71 2.97 20.68
CA LEU A 59 -1.31 3.91 19.73
C LEU A 59 -2.83 3.89 19.85
N ASN A 60 -3.45 5.08 19.79
CA ASN A 60 -4.90 5.23 19.67
C ASN A 60 -5.35 4.90 18.22
N PRO A 61 -6.66 4.78 17.95
CA PRO A 61 -7.15 4.46 16.60
C PRO A 61 -6.70 5.45 15.51
N GLU A 62 -6.68 6.75 15.81
CA GLU A 62 -6.23 7.80 14.86
C GLU A 62 -4.75 7.64 14.48
N ASP A 63 -3.89 7.36 15.46
CA ASP A 63 -2.46 7.12 15.27
C ASP A 63 -2.23 5.85 14.45
N ARG A 64 -3.05 4.81 14.65
CA ARG A 64 -2.99 3.58 13.84
C ARG A 64 -3.42 3.81 12.41
N GLN A 65 -4.48 4.61 12.20
CA GLN A 65 -4.93 4.99 10.86
C GLN A 65 -3.83 5.76 10.12
N SER A 66 -3.22 6.75 10.78
CA SER A 66 -2.10 7.52 10.25
C SER A 66 -0.89 6.64 9.90
N LEU A 67 -0.57 5.65 10.73
CA LEU A 67 0.47 4.66 10.44
C LEU A 67 0.13 3.80 9.21
N GLY A 68 -1.14 3.39 9.08
CA GLY A 68 -1.61 2.62 7.92
C GLY A 68 -1.46 3.39 6.60
N ILE A 69 -1.81 4.68 6.59
CA ILE A 69 -1.61 5.56 5.42
C ILE A 69 -0.12 5.64 5.07
N TYR A 70 0.77 5.80 6.05
CA TYR A 70 2.22 5.82 5.83
C TYR A 70 2.75 4.52 5.22
N GLN A 71 2.28 3.36 5.70
CA GLN A 71 2.68 2.05 5.16
C GLN A 71 2.22 1.86 3.72
N GLN A 72 1.01 2.32 3.36
CA GLN A 72 0.50 2.29 1.99
C GLN A 72 1.36 3.15 1.06
N VAL A 73 1.63 4.42 1.44
CA VAL A 73 2.47 5.34 0.63
C VAL A 73 3.89 4.79 0.45
N LYS A 74 4.49 4.21 1.51
CA LYS A 74 5.81 3.59 1.43
C LYS A 74 5.83 2.38 0.50
N SER A 75 4.79 1.56 0.52
CA SER A 75 4.67 0.39 -0.36
C SER A 75 4.54 0.79 -1.82
N VAL A 76 3.72 1.80 -2.12
CA VAL A 76 3.61 2.37 -3.47
C VAL A 76 4.94 2.95 -3.94
N THR A 77 5.62 3.73 -3.08
CA THR A 77 6.91 4.36 -3.42
C THR A 77 7.99 3.32 -3.69
N ASN A 78 8.06 2.26 -2.89
CA ASN A 78 9.01 1.17 -3.12
C ASN A 78 8.69 0.43 -4.42
N ASN A 79 7.42 0.10 -4.69
CA ASN A 79 7.03 -0.55 -5.94
C ASN A 79 7.38 0.29 -7.18
N VAL A 80 7.22 1.62 -7.11
CA VAL A 80 7.63 2.54 -8.20
C VAL A 80 9.15 2.57 -8.37
N ASN A 81 9.93 2.46 -7.29
CA ASN A 81 11.40 2.51 -7.37
C ASN A 81 12.01 1.19 -7.87
N TYR A 82 11.42 0.04 -7.51
CA TYR A 82 11.78 -1.26 -8.11
C TYR A 82 11.48 -1.29 -9.62
N ASN A 83 10.39 -0.64 -10.06
CA ASN A 83 10.03 -0.53 -11.48
C ASN A 83 10.89 0.45 -12.30
N LYS A 84 11.77 1.25 -11.69
CA LYS A 84 12.67 2.16 -12.43
C LYS A 84 13.94 1.50 -12.95
N SER A 85 14.46 0.48 -12.27
CA SER A 85 15.70 -0.20 -12.71
C SER A 85 15.42 -1.41 -13.61
N HIS A 86 14.19 -1.91 -13.60
CA HIS A 86 13.71 -2.95 -14.49
C HIS A 86 12.35 -2.49 -15.01
N ILE A 87 12.34 -1.66 -16.05
CA ILE A 87 11.15 -1.56 -16.90
C ILE A 87 11.07 -2.87 -17.69
N ASN A 88 10.76 -3.96 -16.98
CA ASN A 88 10.05 -5.07 -17.56
C ASN A 88 8.59 -4.66 -17.44
N LYS A 89 7.91 -4.48 -18.58
CA LYS A 89 6.52 -3.99 -18.70
C LYS A 89 5.52 -4.92 -17.98
N SER A 90 5.57 -4.98 -16.66
CA SER A 90 4.63 -5.74 -15.84
C SER A 90 3.75 -4.75 -15.09
N ILE A 91 2.60 -4.48 -15.69
CA ILE A 91 1.50 -3.78 -15.04
C ILE A 91 1.02 -4.70 -13.92
N THR A 92 1.31 -4.35 -12.66
CA THR A 92 0.70 -5.04 -11.52
C THR A 92 -0.68 -4.44 -11.32
N ILE A 93 -1.69 -5.09 -11.89
CA ILE A 93 -3.09 -4.78 -11.60
C ILE A 93 -3.37 -5.27 -10.18
N SER A 94 -3.71 -4.36 -9.27
CA SER A 94 -4.08 -4.69 -7.90
C SER A 94 -5.35 -5.54 -7.90
N ALA A 95 -5.17 -6.85 -7.69
CA ALA A 95 -6.22 -7.86 -7.76
C ALA A 95 -7.39 -7.63 -6.79
N ASP A 96 -7.27 -6.78 -5.76
CA ASP A 96 -8.34 -6.60 -4.76
C ASP A 96 -9.68 -6.08 -5.32
N ARG A 97 -9.66 -5.33 -6.43
CA ARG A 97 -10.92 -4.91 -7.09
C ARG A 97 -11.46 -5.94 -8.08
N ILE A 98 -10.59 -6.80 -8.63
CA ILE A 98 -10.96 -7.87 -9.57
C ILE A 98 -11.41 -9.13 -8.82
N SER A 99 -10.80 -9.46 -7.68
CA SER A 99 -11.14 -10.60 -6.83
C SER A 99 -12.58 -10.53 -6.30
N ASN A 100 -13.14 -9.34 -6.12
CA ASN A 100 -14.54 -9.16 -5.73
C ASN A 100 -15.52 -9.23 -6.91
N LEU A 101 -15.06 -9.04 -8.15
CA LEU A 101 -15.86 -9.34 -9.35
C LEU A 101 -15.93 -10.85 -9.63
N ILE A 102 -14.87 -11.59 -9.29
CA ILE A 102 -14.74 -13.05 -9.55
C ILE A 102 -15.25 -13.88 -8.36
N ALA A 103 -15.85 -13.27 -7.34
CA ALA A 103 -16.37 -13.94 -6.14
C ALA A 103 -17.62 -14.82 -6.37
N GLY A 104 -17.84 -15.28 -7.60
CA GLY A 104 -18.72 -16.40 -7.93
C GLY A 104 -18.00 -17.72 -8.15
N HIS A 105 -16.69 -17.74 -8.45
CA HIS A 105 -15.99 -18.96 -8.85
C HIS A 105 -14.74 -19.24 -8.00
N HIS A 106 -14.75 -20.43 -7.41
CA HIS A 106 -13.76 -20.96 -6.48
C HIS A 106 -12.31 -20.87 -7.00
N ASN A 107 -11.44 -20.25 -6.19
CA ASN A 107 -10.07 -20.67 -5.91
C ASN A 107 -9.27 -21.23 -7.11
N THR A 108 -8.96 -20.41 -8.10
CA THR A 108 -7.91 -20.70 -9.09
C THR A 108 -6.68 -19.85 -8.77
N GLY A 109 -5.64 -20.54 -8.27
CA GLY A 109 -4.36 -19.92 -7.93
C GLY A 109 -3.75 -19.16 -9.11
N ASN A 110 -2.99 -18.11 -8.77
CA ASN A 110 -2.19 -17.27 -9.66
C ASN A 110 -1.98 -17.86 -11.06
N ILE A 111 -2.82 -17.44 -12.01
CA ILE A 111 -2.60 -17.73 -13.42
C ILE A 111 -1.48 -16.79 -13.86
N ILE A 112 -0.26 -17.32 -13.91
CA ILE A 112 0.86 -16.65 -14.59
C ILE A 112 0.61 -16.79 -16.08
N VAL A 113 0.03 -15.77 -16.69
CA VAL A 113 -0.13 -15.70 -18.14
C VAL A 113 1.24 -15.44 -18.76
N LYS A 114 1.82 -16.46 -19.40
CA LYS A 114 3.08 -16.41 -20.17
C LYS A 114 2.89 -15.88 -21.60
N ASN A 115 1.81 -15.16 -21.86
CA ASN A 115 1.59 -14.54 -23.17
C ASN A 115 2.09 -13.10 -23.12
N ASP A 116 2.54 -12.59 -24.26
CA ASP A 116 2.85 -11.17 -24.36
C ASP A 116 1.63 -10.32 -23.95
N LEU A 117 1.91 -9.11 -23.47
CA LEU A 117 0.90 -8.21 -22.91
C LEU A 117 -0.25 -7.95 -23.90
N GLU A 118 0.09 -7.92 -25.19
CA GLU A 118 -0.86 -7.72 -26.29
C GLU A 118 -1.85 -8.88 -26.40
N SER A 119 -1.37 -10.13 -26.42
CA SER A 119 -2.24 -11.32 -26.46
C SER A 119 -3.12 -11.44 -25.22
N ALA A 120 -2.61 -11.06 -24.04
CA ALA A 120 -3.36 -11.08 -22.80
C ALA A 120 -4.50 -10.03 -22.79
N LEU A 121 -4.22 -8.83 -23.27
CA LEU A 121 -5.20 -7.74 -23.39
C LEU A 121 -6.28 -8.06 -24.44
N MET A 122 -5.89 -8.65 -25.57
CA MET A 122 -6.83 -9.12 -26.59
C MET A 122 -7.75 -10.23 -26.04
N SER A 123 -7.19 -11.19 -25.29
CA SER A 123 -7.98 -12.25 -24.66
C SER A 123 -8.97 -11.69 -23.63
N LEU A 124 -8.57 -10.67 -22.86
CA LEU A 124 -9.45 -9.99 -21.91
C LEU A 124 -10.60 -9.27 -22.63
N ALA A 125 -10.31 -8.54 -23.70
CA ALA A 125 -11.34 -7.86 -24.49
C ALA A 125 -12.38 -8.85 -25.07
N ASP A 126 -11.91 -10.00 -25.56
CA ASP A 126 -12.79 -11.06 -26.06
C ASP A 126 -13.69 -11.67 -24.98
N GLU A 127 -13.15 -11.88 -23.77
CA GLU A 127 -13.92 -12.43 -22.65
C GLU A 127 -14.96 -11.43 -22.12
N VAL A 128 -14.59 -10.15 -21.99
CA VAL A 128 -15.50 -9.06 -21.60
C VAL A 128 -16.65 -8.92 -22.60
N LYS A 129 -16.35 -9.03 -23.90
CA LYS A 129 -17.37 -8.98 -24.96
C LYS A 129 -18.38 -10.13 -24.88
N LYS A 130 -17.93 -11.30 -24.44
CA LYS A 130 -18.78 -12.51 -24.28
C LYS A 130 -19.53 -12.55 -22.95
N SER A 131 -19.13 -11.74 -21.97
CA SER A 131 -19.76 -11.72 -20.66
C SER A 131 -21.25 -11.34 -20.75
N LEU A 132 -22.10 -12.13 -20.09
CA LEU A 132 -23.53 -11.86 -19.94
C LEU A 132 -23.83 -11.05 -18.67
N GLU A 133 -22.82 -10.83 -17.82
CA GLU A 133 -22.97 -10.21 -16.50
C GLU A 133 -22.60 -8.72 -16.51
N ILE A 134 -21.82 -8.29 -17.50
CA ILE A 134 -21.40 -6.89 -17.68
C ILE A 134 -22.38 -6.22 -18.65
N ASN A 135 -22.85 -5.01 -18.32
CA ASN A 135 -23.70 -4.24 -19.22
C ASN A 135 -22.90 -3.72 -20.43
N ASP A 136 -23.61 -3.32 -21.49
CA ASP A 136 -22.94 -2.96 -22.75
C ASP A 136 -22.14 -1.65 -22.66
N ASP A 137 -22.52 -0.72 -21.78
CA ASP A 137 -21.78 0.53 -21.56
C ASP A 137 -20.41 0.26 -20.92
N ASP A 138 -20.38 -0.54 -19.86
CA ASP A 138 -19.16 -0.96 -19.17
C ASP A 138 -18.25 -1.81 -20.08
N LYS A 139 -18.85 -2.67 -20.93
CA LYS A 139 -18.08 -3.42 -21.94
C LYS A 139 -17.37 -2.48 -22.91
N ASN A 140 -18.08 -1.46 -23.40
CA ASN A 140 -17.53 -0.51 -24.36
C ASN A 140 -16.40 0.34 -23.74
N GLU A 141 -16.55 0.75 -22.48
CA GLU A 141 -15.51 1.47 -21.75
C GLU A 141 -14.24 0.63 -21.58
N ILE A 142 -14.39 -0.62 -21.12
CA ILE A 142 -13.25 -1.54 -20.93
C ILE A 142 -12.55 -1.84 -22.27
N ILE A 143 -13.31 -2.05 -23.35
CA ILE A 143 -12.73 -2.30 -24.69
C ILE A 143 -11.98 -1.06 -25.20
N ALA A 144 -12.49 0.15 -24.95
CA ALA A 144 -11.83 1.40 -25.33
C ALA A 144 -10.52 1.62 -24.54
N GLU A 145 -10.50 1.30 -23.26
CA GLU A 145 -9.29 1.33 -22.44
C GLU A 145 -8.24 0.34 -22.95
N VAL A 146 -8.64 -0.90 -23.26
CA VAL A 146 -7.75 -1.90 -23.85
C VAL A 146 -7.17 -1.39 -25.18
N GLY A 147 -7.99 -0.82 -26.06
CA GLY A 147 -7.53 -0.25 -27.33
C GLY A 147 -6.53 0.91 -27.15
N THR A 148 -6.73 1.73 -26.12
CA THR A 148 -5.82 2.83 -25.79
C THR A 148 -4.46 2.34 -25.30
N ILE A 149 -4.42 1.21 -24.57
CA ILE A 149 -3.17 0.61 -24.06
C ILE A 149 -2.38 -0.08 -25.19
N LEU A 150 -3.07 -0.58 -26.21
CA LEU A 150 -2.46 -1.27 -27.36
C LEU A 150 -1.98 -0.33 -28.48
N SER A 151 -2.40 0.94 -28.47
CA SER A 151 -1.99 1.98 -29.44
C SER A 151 -0.66 2.62 -29.09
#